data_AF-A0A8B3KU66-F1
#
_entry.id   AF-A0A8B3KU66-F1
#
_cell.length_a   1.000
_cell.length_b   1.000
_cell.length_c   1.000
_cell.angle_alpha   90.00
_cell.angle_beta   90.00
_cell.angle_gamma   90.00
#
_symmetry.space_group_name_H-M   'P 1'
#
loop_
_entity.id
_entity.type
_entity.pdbx_description
1 polymer ?
#
loop_
_entity_poly.entity_id
_entity_poly.type
_entity_poly.pdbx_seq_one_letter_code
_entity_poly.pdbx_strand_id
1 'polypeptide(L)'
;MKHLIYAAGIAGAALLPAAAAKAQDASWGCQVLLCAASQNPSWHGVQYCIPPMIKLIAAMSKPGFSWPICDEAKAGAPGREDYADCPDGTKIGYSQYGRDGNRSVPDRCVKTLNTCQTHAGLKGPATQAGVILNRRARDGDASCINEISSQRPRRADPWYFDIPNDQGIKQRHWFNLNF
;
A
#
# COMPACT_ATOMS: atom_id res chain seq x y z
N MET A 1 -33.33 -64.67 17.87
CA MET A 1 -33.11 -63.78 16.72
C MET A 1 -32.38 -62.54 17.22
N LYS A 2 -31.26 -62.21 16.56
CA LYS A 2 -30.29 -61.17 16.90
C LYS A 2 -30.83 -59.78 16.56
N HIS A 3 -30.79 -58.83 17.49
CA HIS A 3 -30.69 -57.40 17.14
C HIS A 3 -29.74 -56.70 18.14
N LEU A 4 -28.49 -56.58 17.70
CA LEU A 4 -27.51 -55.63 18.22
C LEU A 4 -27.90 -54.26 17.67
N ILE A 5 -28.14 -53.27 18.54
CA ILE A 5 -28.21 -51.86 18.13
C ILE A 5 -27.07 -51.14 18.81
N TYR A 6 -26.04 -50.86 18.01
CA TYR A 6 -24.97 -49.91 18.31
C TYR A 6 -25.57 -48.51 18.31
N ALA A 7 -25.51 -47.80 19.43
CA ALA A 7 -25.68 -46.36 19.48
C ALA A 7 -24.29 -45.72 19.56
N ALA A 8 -23.80 -45.25 18.41
CA ALA A 8 -22.58 -44.47 18.31
C ALA A 8 -22.80 -43.11 18.99
N GLY A 9 -21.97 -42.82 20.01
CA GLY A 9 -21.94 -41.51 20.66
C GLY A 9 -21.48 -40.45 19.67
N ILE A 10 -22.34 -39.50 19.35
CA ILE A 10 -21.99 -38.31 18.57
C ILE A 10 -21.11 -37.45 19.47
N ALA A 11 -19.81 -37.44 19.19
CA ALA A 11 -18.89 -36.46 19.75
C ALA A 11 -19.34 -35.07 19.24
N GLY A 12 -19.95 -34.29 20.12
CA GLY A 12 -20.25 -32.88 19.86
C GLY A 12 -18.93 -32.14 19.66
N ALA A 13 -18.60 -31.86 18.40
CA ALA A 13 -17.56 -30.91 18.06
C ALA A 13 -18.03 -29.53 18.54
N ALA A 14 -17.49 -29.08 19.67
CA ALA A 14 -17.62 -27.70 20.10
C ALA A 14 -17.00 -26.82 19.01
N LEU A 15 -17.85 -26.15 18.23
CA LEU A 15 -17.45 -25.01 17.41
C LEU A 15 -17.01 -23.90 18.36
N LEU A 16 -15.71 -23.87 18.68
CA LEU A 16 -15.10 -22.71 19.31
C LEU A 16 -15.27 -21.52 18.35
N PRO A 17 -15.84 -20.39 18.79
CA PRO A 17 -15.74 -19.17 17.99
C PRO A 17 -14.25 -18.87 17.84
N ALA A 18 -13.80 -18.74 16.58
CA ALA A 18 -12.46 -18.28 16.28
C ALA A 18 -12.22 -17.02 17.11
N ALA A 19 -11.34 -17.15 18.10
CA ALA A 19 -11.00 -16.04 18.95
C ALA A 19 -10.48 -14.94 18.02
N ALA A 20 -11.20 -13.83 17.94
CA ALA A 20 -10.53 -12.55 17.84
C ALA A 20 -9.51 -12.58 18.97
N ALA A 21 -8.27 -12.92 18.62
CA ALA A 21 -7.20 -13.13 19.57
C ALA A 21 -7.17 -11.91 20.49
N LYS A 22 -7.11 -12.18 21.79
CA LYS A 22 -7.24 -11.26 22.92
C LYS A 22 -6.28 -10.06 22.77
N ALA A 23 -6.66 -9.07 21.96
CA ALA A 23 -5.87 -7.85 21.77
C ALA A 23 -5.67 -7.12 23.10
N GLN A 24 -6.66 -7.21 23.99
CA GLN A 24 -6.72 -6.47 25.26
C GLN A 24 -5.66 -6.93 26.28
N ASP A 25 -5.18 -8.17 26.22
CA ASP A 25 -4.15 -8.70 27.15
C ASP A 25 -2.76 -8.81 26.50
N ALA A 26 -2.63 -8.41 25.23
CA ALA A 26 -1.37 -8.49 24.49
C ALA A 26 -0.44 -7.31 24.82
N SER A 27 0.86 -7.50 24.65
CA SER A 27 1.85 -6.41 24.73
C SER A 27 1.46 -5.25 23.79
N TRP A 28 1.82 -4.01 24.15
CA TRP A 28 1.44 -2.83 23.35
C TRP A 28 1.89 -2.94 21.88
N GLY A 29 3.03 -3.58 21.60
CA GLY A 29 3.48 -3.85 20.22
C GLY A 29 2.57 -4.81 19.46
N CYS A 30 2.08 -5.86 20.10
CA CYS A 30 1.13 -6.78 19.48
C CYS A 30 -0.25 -6.16 19.30
N GLN A 31 -0.69 -5.27 20.20
CA GLN A 31 -1.89 -4.47 19.99
C GLN A 31 -1.78 -3.61 18.74
N VAL A 32 -0.67 -2.88 18.59
CA VAL A 32 -0.40 -2.06 17.41
C VAL A 32 -0.38 -2.92 16.16
N LEU A 33 0.34 -4.03 16.16
CA LEU A 33 0.43 -4.92 15.00
C LEU A 33 -0.95 -5.46 14.60
N LEU A 34 -1.72 -5.98 15.55
CA LEU A 34 -3.02 -6.56 15.28
C LEU A 34 -4.02 -5.52 14.78
N CYS A 35 -3.98 -4.32 15.35
CA CYS A 35 -4.83 -3.21 14.92
C CYS A 35 -4.44 -2.68 13.55
N ALA A 36 -3.14 -2.53 13.27
CA ALA A 36 -2.65 -2.15 11.95
C ALA A 36 -2.96 -3.21 10.88
N ALA A 37 -3.03 -4.49 11.24
CA ALA A 37 -3.39 -5.56 10.32
C ALA A 37 -4.90 -5.64 10.00
N SER A 38 -5.74 -4.92 10.76
CA SER A 38 -7.20 -4.90 10.59
C SER A 38 -7.59 -4.04 9.39
N GLN A 39 -8.21 -4.65 8.37
CA GLN A 39 -8.60 -3.98 7.12
C GLN A 39 -10.11 -3.74 6.98
N ASN A 40 -10.95 -4.60 7.57
CA ASN A 40 -12.40 -4.55 7.39
C ASN A 40 -13.15 -4.85 8.70
N PRO A 41 -13.48 -3.82 9.51
CA PRO A 41 -13.14 -2.41 9.32
C PRO A 41 -11.65 -2.11 9.60
N SER A 42 -11.14 -0.98 9.12
CA SER A 42 -9.81 -0.50 9.52
C SER A 42 -9.77 -0.17 11.02
N TRP A 43 -8.58 0.05 11.57
CA TRP A 43 -8.43 0.42 12.98
C TRP A 43 -9.26 1.64 13.42
N HIS A 44 -9.61 2.56 12.50
CA HIS A 44 -10.52 3.69 12.74
C HIS A 44 -11.94 3.25 13.10
N GLY A 45 -12.43 2.15 12.52
CA GLY A 45 -13.76 1.62 12.79
C GLY A 45 -13.82 0.70 14.01
N VAL A 46 -12.65 0.34 14.58
CA VAL A 46 -12.54 -0.61 15.67
C VAL A 46 -12.22 0.11 16.97
N GLN A 47 -13.22 0.26 17.85
CA GLN A 47 -13.09 1.06 19.07
C GLN A 47 -11.91 0.65 19.99
N TYR A 48 -11.61 -0.64 20.09
CA TYR A 48 -10.47 -1.10 20.90
C TYR A 48 -9.11 -0.77 20.27
N CYS A 49 -9.06 -0.52 18.95
CA CYS A 49 -7.83 -0.20 18.23
C CYS A 49 -7.51 1.29 18.20
N ILE A 50 -8.50 2.16 18.43
CA ILE A 50 -8.29 3.60 18.43
C ILE A 50 -7.26 4.02 19.51
N PRO A 51 -7.39 3.63 20.80
CA PRO A 51 -6.43 4.04 21.83
C PRO A 51 -4.97 3.59 21.59
N PRO A 52 -4.67 2.31 21.29
CA PRO A 52 -3.28 1.88 21.07
C PRO A 52 -2.64 2.52 19.84
N MET A 53 -3.42 2.78 18.77
CA MET A 53 -2.93 3.43 17.55
C MET A 53 -2.69 4.93 17.75
N ILE A 54 -3.56 5.65 18.47
CA ILE A 54 -3.30 7.05 18.85
C ILE A 54 -2.03 7.15 19.70
N LYS A 55 -1.86 6.24 20.67
CA LYS A 55 -0.65 6.20 21.51
C LYS A 55 0.62 6.02 20.67
N LEU A 56 0.56 5.19 19.64
CA LEU A 56 1.64 5.03 18.66
C LEU A 56 1.92 6.34 17.92
N ILE A 57 0.90 6.99 17.34
CA ILE A 57 1.06 8.24 16.60
C ILE A 57 1.70 9.32 17.48
N ALA A 58 1.26 9.45 18.74
CA ALA A 58 1.83 10.37 19.71
C ALA A 58 3.26 10.00 20.15
N ALA A 59 3.64 8.72 20.09
CA ALA A 59 4.99 8.28 20.36
C ALA A 59 5.93 8.56 19.18
N MET A 60 5.45 8.45 17.94
CA MET A 60 6.22 8.71 16.72
C MET A 60 6.77 10.14 16.62
N SER A 61 6.10 11.11 17.25
CA SER A 61 6.58 12.50 17.28
C SER A 61 7.71 12.75 18.29
N LYS A 62 8.05 11.75 19.12
CA LYS A 62 9.09 11.90 20.15
C LYS A 62 10.48 11.56 19.57
N PRO A 63 11.53 12.30 19.96
CA PRO A 63 12.89 11.96 19.56
C PRO A 63 13.27 10.57 20.08
N GLY A 64 13.98 9.79 19.24
CA GLY A 64 14.40 8.44 19.59
C GLY A 64 13.29 7.38 19.55
N PHE A 65 12.13 7.69 18.96
CA PHE A 65 11.06 6.73 18.79
C PHE A 65 11.52 5.50 18.00
N SER A 66 11.21 4.32 18.55
CA SER A 66 11.29 3.04 17.89
C SER A 66 9.90 2.41 17.82
N TRP A 67 9.63 1.74 16.69
CA TRP A 67 8.37 1.02 16.55
C TRP A 67 8.27 -0.09 17.60
N PRO A 68 7.12 -0.25 18.28
CA PRO A 68 6.99 -1.26 19.31
C PRO A 68 7.05 -2.67 18.70
N ILE A 69 7.88 -3.51 19.30
CA ILE A 69 8.07 -4.89 18.85
C ILE A 69 6.95 -5.77 19.41
N CYS A 70 6.41 -6.64 18.57
CA CYS A 70 5.58 -7.76 18.99
C CYS A 70 6.44 -9.02 18.95
N ASP A 71 6.92 -9.48 20.11
CA ASP A 71 7.82 -10.63 20.23
C ASP A 71 7.13 -11.93 19.77
N GLU A 72 5.85 -12.04 20.06
CA GLU A 72 4.97 -13.16 19.71
C GLU A 72 4.86 -13.34 18.19
N ALA A 73 4.87 -12.24 17.43
CA ALA A 73 4.82 -12.25 15.98
C ALA A 73 6.21 -12.07 15.33
N LYS A 74 7.28 -11.91 16.14
CA LYS A 74 8.63 -11.52 15.69
C LYS A 74 8.61 -10.37 14.68
N ALA A 75 7.73 -9.41 14.92
CA ALA A 75 7.44 -8.34 14.00
C ALA A 75 7.79 -6.99 14.63
N GLY A 76 8.49 -6.16 13.86
CA GLY A 76 9.00 -4.85 14.26
C GLY A 76 8.35 -3.72 13.46
N ALA A 77 9.18 -2.81 12.94
CA ALA A 77 8.70 -1.67 12.16
C ALA A 77 8.01 -2.08 10.85
N PRO A 78 6.90 -1.41 10.47
CA PRO A 78 6.23 -1.63 9.20
C PRO A 78 7.09 -1.16 8.02
N GLY A 79 6.80 -1.71 6.84
CA GLY A 79 7.23 -1.11 5.60
C GLY A 79 6.41 0.13 5.25
N ARG A 80 6.93 0.95 4.33
CA ARG A 80 6.23 2.14 3.82
C ARG A 80 6.39 2.27 2.32
N GLU A 81 5.27 2.42 1.62
CA GLU A 81 5.20 2.74 0.20
C GLU A 81 4.24 3.93 -0.01
N ASP A 82 4.80 5.09 -0.34
CA ASP A 82 4.00 6.33 -0.48
C ASP A 82 3.18 6.40 -1.77
N TYR A 83 3.60 5.71 -2.81
CA TYR A 83 3.03 5.82 -4.15
C TYR A 83 2.29 4.55 -4.55
N ALA A 84 1.07 4.72 -5.06
CA ALA A 84 0.27 3.64 -5.62
C ALA A 84 0.78 3.27 -7.02
N ASP A 85 0.25 2.23 -7.62
CA ASP A 85 0.65 1.85 -8.97
C ASP A 85 0.23 2.90 -10.01
N CYS A 86 1.01 2.98 -11.08
CA CYS A 86 0.68 3.85 -12.20
C CYS A 86 -0.52 3.27 -12.96
N PRO A 87 -1.45 4.12 -13.46
CA PRO A 87 -2.59 3.64 -14.22
C PRO A 87 -2.15 2.89 -15.49
N ASP A 88 -3.01 2.02 -15.99
CA ASP A 88 -2.71 1.17 -17.14
C ASP A 88 -2.19 1.95 -18.34
N GLY A 89 -1.18 1.40 -19.00
CA GLY A 89 -0.52 2.03 -20.15
C GLY A 89 0.40 3.20 -19.79
N THR A 90 0.73 3.38 -18.51
CA THR A 90 1.78 4.29 -18.04
C THR A 90 2.83 3.50 -17.25
N LYS A 91 4.09 3.96 -17.24
CA LYS A 91 5.20 3.35 -16.48
C LYS A 91 5.68 4.29 -15.38
N ILE A 92 6.32 3.74 -14.35
CA ILE A 92 6.93 4.55 -13.28
C ILE A 92 8.01 5.44 -13.89
N GLY A 93 7.85 6.74 -13.71
CA GLY A 93 8.85 7.76 -14.01
C GLY A 93 9.39 8.38 -12.73
N TYR A 94 10.45 9.17 -12.89
CA TYR A 94 11.17 9.74 -11.76
C TYR A 94 11.38 11.25 -11.93
N SER A 95 11.11 12.03 -10.88
CA SER A 95 11.62 13.39 -10.79
C SER A 95 13.02 13.40 -10.17
N GLN A 96 13.81 14.41 -10.54
CA GLN A 96 15.08 14.71 -9.88
C GLN A 96 14.84 15.85 -8.88
N TYR A 97 15.17 15.63 -7.62
CA TYR A 97 15.17 16.67 -6.58
C TYR A 97 16.58 16.86 -6.02
N GLY A 98 17.02 18.12 -5.93
CA GLY A 98 18.32 18.52 -5.36
C GLY A 98 19.16 19.36 -6.33
N ARG A 99 19.94 20.30 -5.79
CA ARG A 99 20.87 21.17 -6.55
C ARG A 99 21.90 20.38 -7.37
N ASP A 100 22.11 19.10 -7.00
CA ASP A 100 23.10 18.19 -7.57
C ASP A 100 22.50 16.94 -8.25
N GLY A 101 21.18 16.88 -8.48
CA GLY A 101 20.53 15.82 -9.28
C GLY A 101 20.62 14.37 -8.77
N ASN A 102 21.24 14.13 -7.62
CA ASN A 102 21.62 12.78 -7.18
C ASN A 102 20.48 11.96 -6.52
N ARG A 103 19.28 12.52 -6.36
CA ARG A 103 18.13 11.78 -5.79
C ARG A 103 16.96 11.73 -6.76
N SER A 104 16.81 10.56 -7.36
CA SER A 104 15.68 10.18 -8.20
C SER A 104 14.52 9.72 -7.33
N VAL A 105 13.34 10.31 -7.49
CA VAL A 105 12.13 9.95 -6.73
C VAL A 105 11.10 9.36 -7.69
N PRO A 106 10.52 8.16 -7.43
CA PRO A 106 9.56 7.51 -8.33
C PRO A 106 8.15 8.11 -8.22
N ASP A 107 8.04 9.43 -8.36
CA ASP A 107 6.84 10.25 -8.14
C ASP A 107 6.06 10.57 -9.42
N ARG A 108 6.43 9.99 -10.57
CA ARG A 108 5.76 10.22 -11.86
C ARG A 108 5.21 8.94 -12.46
N CYS A 109 4.17 9.11 -13.28
CA CYS A 109 3.72 8.13 -14.26
C CYS A 109 3.91 8.71 -15.66
N VAL A 110 4.68 8.01 -16.49
CA VAL A 110 5.06 8.48 -17.82
C VAL A 110 4.49 7.58 -18.91
N LYS A 111 4.08 8.20 -20.02
CA LYS A 111 3.57 7.52 -21.22
C LYS A 111 4.19 8.14 -22.46
N THR A 112 4.70 7.29 -23.34
CA THR A 112 5.20 7.71 -24.64
C THR A 112 4.06 7.65 -25.65
N LEU A 113 3.74 8.80 -26.24
CA LEU A 113 2.77 8.93 -27.33
C LEU A 113 3.52 9.12 -28.64
N ASN A 114 3.14 8.34 -29.64
CA ASN A 114 3.59 8.55 -31.00
C ASN A 114 2.48 9.31 -31.76
N THR A 115 2.66 10.61 -31.94
CA THR A 115 1.78 11.50 -32.72
C THR A 115 2.20 11.59 -34.19
N CYS A 116 3.08 10.71 -34.68
CA CYS A 116 3.50 10.70 -36.08
C CYS A 116 2.39 10.22 -37.04
N GLN A 117 1.30 9.65 -36.51
CA GLN A 117 0.26 9.00 -37.31
C GLN A 117 -0.74 9.96 -37.98
N THR A 118 -0.50 11.27 -38.00
CA THR A 118 -1.35 12.21 -38.75
C THR A 118 -0.54 13.29 -39.46
N HIS A 119 0.27 12.92 -40.45
CA HIS A 119 0.62 13.84 -41.54
C HIS A 119 0.66 13.12 -42.90
N ALA A 120 -0.50 12.69 -43.36
CA ALA A 120 -0.89 12.97 -44.74
C ALA A 120 -1.69 14.30 -44.73
N GLY A 121 -1.00 15.44 -44.58
CA GLY A 121 -1.47 16.71 -45.16
C GLY A 121 -2.41 17.67 -44.39
N LEU A 122 -2.29 17.90 -43.07
CA LEU A 122 -3.09 18.97 -42.42
C LEU A 122 -2.27 20.00 -41.62
N LYS A 123 -2.45 21.29 -41.97
CA LYS A 123 -1.96 22.48 -41.26
C LYS A 123 -2.97 22.88 -40.17
N GLY A 124 -2.58 22.93 -38.90
CA GLY A 124 -3.41 23.54 -37.84
C GLY A 124 -2.77 23.52 -36.44
N PRO A 125 -2.97 24.55 -35.59
CA PRO A 125 -2.36 24.62 -34.26
C PRO A 125 -3.27 23.96 -33.22
N ALA A 126 -2.83 22.84 -32.63
CA ALA A 126 -3.55 22.17 -31.56
C ALA A 126 -3.09 22.70 -30.18
N THR A 127 -3.82 23.66 -29.63
CA THR A 127 -3.77 24.02 -28.22
C THR A 127 -4.65 23.06 -27.42
N GLN A 128 -4.07 22.17 -26.62
CA GLN A 128 -4.82 21.41 -25.62
C GLN A 128 -4.07 21.32 -24.29
N ALA A 129 -4.63 22.07 -23.33
CA ALA A 129 -4.64 21.91 -21.87
C ALA A 129 -3.52 21.10 -21.18
N GLY A 130 -2.74 21.80 -20.35
CA GLY A 130 -2.25 21.29 -19.06
C GLY A 130 -1.13 20.26 -19.04
N VAL A 131 -0.54 19.87 -20.17
CA VAL A 131 0.55 18.88 -20.22
C VAL A 131 1.92 19.56 -20.23
N ILE A 132 2.76 19.29 -19.23
CA ILE A 132 4.18 19.67 -19.26
C ILE A 132 4.89 18.72 -20.24
N LEU A 133 5.21 19.22 -21.44
CA LEU A 133 5.96 18.47 -22.46
C LEU A 133 7.47 18.61 -22.18
N ASN A 134 8.15 17.54 -21.75
CA ASN A 134 9.60 17.53 -21.61
C ASN A 134 10.27 17.34 -22.98
N ARG A 135 10.40 18.43 -23.75
CA ARG A 135 11.07 18.41 -25.06
C ARG A 135 12.58 18.33 -24.87
N ARG A 136 13.18 17.13 -24.94
CA ARG A 136 14.63 17.00 -25.18
C ARG A 136 14.89 17.32 -26.66
N ALA A 137 14.95 18.61 -26.99
CA ALA A 137 15.36 19.07 -28.31
C ALA A 137 16.88 18.85 -28.46
N ARG A 138 17.27 17.81 -29.20
CA ARG A 138 18.53 17.82 -29.95
C ARG A 138 18.19 18.17 -31.39
N ASP A 139 19.06 18.97 -31.98
CA ASP A 139 18.96 19.55 -33.31
C ASP A 139 18.42 18.60 -34.39
N GLY A 140 17.55 19.12 -35.25
CA GLY A 140 17.28 18.56 -36.58
C GLY A 140 15.92 17.91 -36.79
N ASP A 141 15.40 17.14 -35.83
CA ASP A 141 14.19 16.35 -36.05
C ASP A 141 13.07 16.76 -35.09
N ALA A 142 11.99 17.30 -35.64
CA ALA A 142 10.71 17.41 -34.97
C ALA A 142 10.17 16.00 -34.71
N SER A 143 10.70 15.33 -33.68
CA SER A 143 10.24 13.99 -33.31
C SER A 143 8.78 14.11 -32.85
N CYS A 144 7.90 13.46 -33.60
CA CYS A 144 6.48 13.33 -33.28
C CYS A 144 6.23 12.30 -32.16
N ILE A 145 7.25 12.03 -31.35
CA ILE A 145 7.19 11.17 -30.17
C ILE A 145 7.20 12.09 -28.95
N ASN A 146 6.09 12.13 -28.24
CA ASN A 146 5.92 12.95 -27.04
C ASN A 146 5.91 12.07 -25.79
N GLU A 147 6.61 12.48 -24.73
CA GLU A 147 6.46 11.87 -23.41
C GLU A 147 5.54 12.72 -22.56
N ILE A 148 4.40 12.16 -22.16
CA ILE A 148 3.50 12.77 -21.20
C ILE A 148 3.86 12.24 -19.81
N SER A 149 4.04 13.15 -18.86
CA SER A 149 4.28 12.84 -17.46
C SER A 149 3.16 13.39 -16.60
N SER A 150 2.66 12.56 -15.70
CA SER A 150 1.69 12.92 -14.67
C SER A 150 2.26 12.59 -13.29
N GLN A 151 1.72 13.20 -12.23
CA GLN A 151 2.10 12.83 -10.87
C GLN A 151 1.59 11.43 -10.55
N ARG A 152 2.43 10.62 -9.90
CA ARG A 152 2.05 9.28 -9.47
C ARG A 152 1.05 9.39 -8.32
N PRO A 153 -0.07 8.64 -8.34
CA PRO A 153 -1.03 8.67 -7.25
C PRO A 153 -0.39 8.27 -5.92
N ARG A 154 -0.77 8.92 -4.82
CA ARG A 154 -0.32 8.52 -3.48
C ARG A 154 -1.23 7.43 -2.92
N ARG A 155 -0.67 6.49 -2.15
CA ARG A 155 -1.49 5.48 -1.45
C ARG A 155 -2.28 6.16 -0.32
N ALA A 156 -3.54 5.76 -0.17
CA ALA A 156 -4.35 6.13 1.00
C ALA A 156 -3.76 5.52 2.28
N ASP A 157 -3.32 4.26 2.16
CA ASP A 157 -2.69 3.47 3.21
C ASP A 157 -1.23 3.18 2.84
N PRO A 158 -0.27 4.04 3.24
CA PRO A 158 1.12 3.91 2.82
C PRO A 158 1.93 2.92 3.67
N TRP A 159 1.45 2.56 4.86
CA TRP A 159 2.16 1.66 5.76
C TRP A 159 1.70 0.23 5.57
N TYR A 160 2.60 -0.74 5.74
CA TYR A 160 2.22 -2.13 5.61
C TYR A 160 3.01 -3.09 6.49
N PHE A 161 2.37 -4.22 6.80
CA PHE A 161 3.00 -5.41 7.36
C PHE A 161 2.86 -6.59 6.41
N ASP A 162 3.93 -7.35 6.23
CA ASP A 162 3.88 -8.63 5.53
C ASP A 162 3.77 -9.76 6.58
N ILE A 163 2.55 -10.24 6.82
CA ILE A 163 2.23 -11.22 7.87
C ILE A 163 1.98 -12.59 7.22
N PRO A 164 2.64 -13.66 7.67
CA PRO A 164 2.35 -15.00 7.16
C PRO A 164 0.95 -15.45 7.58
N ASN A 165 0.18 -16.00 6.65
CA ASN A 165 -1.07 -16.70 6.95
C ASN A 165 -0.80 -18.08 7.57
N ASP A 166 -1.87 -18.83 7.85
CA ASP A 166 -1.85 -20.22 8.35
C ASP A 166 -1.08 -21.20 7.46
N GLN A 167 -0.93 -20.89 6.17
CA GLN A 167 -0.15 -21.65 5.20
C GLN A 167 1.30 -21.17 5.05
N GLY A 168 1.72 -20.15 5.83
CA GLY A 168 3.05 -19.54 5.75
C GLY A 168 3.25 -18.55 4.59
N ILE A 169 2.21 -18.25 3.81
CA ILE A 169 2.24 -17.28 2.71
C ILE A 169 2.13 -15.88 3.31
N LYS A 170 3.09 -15.00 3.00
CA LYS A 170 3.05 -13.61 3.44
C LYS A 170 1.93 -12.85 2.73
N GLN A 171 1.00 -12.34 3.51
CA GLN A 171 -0.04 -11.42 3.08
C GLN A 171 0.33 -10.01 3.51
N ARG A 172 0.16 -9.06 2.59
CA ARG A 172 0.43 -7.65 2.87
C ARG A 172 -0.83 -6.99 3.44
N HIS A 173 -0.71 -6.46 4.65
CA HIS A 173 -1.74 -5.67 5.30
C HIS A 173 -1.40 -4.21 5.27
N TRP A 174 -2.22 -3.42 4.59
CA TRP A 174 -2.06 -1.98 4.44
C TRP A 174 -2.82 -1.22 5.53
N PHE A 175 -2.24 -0.12 6.00
CA PHE A 175 -2.88 0.80 6.92
C PHE A 175 -2.35 2.23 6.78
N ASN A 176 -3.07 3.18 7.36
CA ASN A 176 -2.63 4.55 7.51
C ASN A 176 -2.54 4.94 8.99
N LEU A 177 -1.80 6.02 9.26
CA LEU A 177 -1.62 6.60 10.59
C LEU A 177 -2.26 7.99 10.67
N ASN A 178 -3.25 8.25 9.81
CA ASN A 178 -4.01 9.49 9.86
C ASN A 178 -5.01 9.36 11.00
N PHE A 179 -5.10 10.34 11.88
CA PHE A 179 -6.10 10.40 12.94
C PHE A 179 -6.91 11.68 12.78
#